data_AF-A0A2D5RRP2-F1
#
_entry.id   AF-A0A2D5RRP2-F1
#
_cell.length_a   1.000
_cell.length_b   1.000
_cell.length_c   1.000
_cell.angle_alpha   90.00
_cell.angle_beta   90.00
_cell.angle_gamma   90.00
#
_symmetry.space_group_name_H-M   'P 1'
#
loop_
_entity.id
_entity.type
_entity.pdbx_description
1 polymer ?
#
loop_
_entity_poly.entity_id
_entity_poly.type
_entity_poly.pdbx_seq_one_letter_code
_entity_poly.pdbx_strand_id
1 'polypeptide(L)'
;MTQATKSKLLKALERLLEGKPENRELRKKTREGKLKINNSTVEKEAGLSVGALRRHEDVQAIIKTKSLEVRVSQDDSSQTPIDVLQAEVKQLKQDRTKANRQKKEYLDLARSHEQALAIQAANHIKMVQGLMEMLHDSEREKAMDKVVNTRPDNIIEGNFRK
;
A
#
# COMPACT_ATOMS: atom_id res chain seq x y z
N MET A 1 10.36 12.49 -30.71
CA MET A 1 11.03 12.28 -29.39
C MET A 1 12.49 12.02 -29.66
N THR A 2 13.36 12.91 -29.21
CA THR A 2 14.65 13.21 -29.86
C THR A 2 15.81 12.41 -29.28
N GLN A 3 16.81 12.06 -30.11
CA GLN A 3 18.11 11.55 -29.65
C GLN A 3 18.72 12.41 -28.52
N ALA A 4 18.36 13.70 -28.47
CA ALA A 4 18.71 14.63 -27.40
C ALA A 4 18.19 14.21 -26.01
N THR A 5 16.99 13.64 -25.90
CA THR A 5 16.46 13.13 -24.62
C THR A 5 17.22 11.89 -24.17
N LYS A 6 17.50 10.98 -25.11
CA LYS A 6 18.30 9.78 -24.85
C LYS A 6 19.72 10.14 -24.38
N SER A 7 20.39 11.09 -25.04
CA SER A 7 21.73 11.52 -24.64
C SER A 7 21.74 12.23 -23.28
N LYS A 8 20.71 13.02 -22.95
CA LYS A 8 20.54 13.59 -21.60
C LYS A 8 20.42 12.51 -20.52
N LEU A 9 19.62 11.47 -20.77
CA LEU A 9 19.44 10.36 -19.84
C LEU A 9 20.73 9.56 -19.63
N LEU A 10 21.51 9.32 -20.69
CA LEU A 10 22.80 8.63 -20.60
C LEU A 10 23.83 9.46 -19.81
N LYS A 11 23.94 10.76 -20.09
CA LYS A 11 24.81 11.66 -19.31
C LYS A 11 24.42 11.72 -17.84
N ALA A 12 23.11 11.76 -17.56
CA ALA A 12 22.61 11.72 -16.19
C ALA A 12 22.99 10.41 -15.49
N LEU A 13 22.91 9.28 -16.20
CA LEU A 13 23.34 7.98 -15.67
C LEU A 13 24.85 7.94 -15.37
N GLU A 14 25.69 8.46 -16.27
CA GLU A 14 27.14 8.56 -16.06
C GLU A 14 27.47 9.37 -14.80
N ARG A 15 26.85 10.54 -14.62
CA ARG A 15 27.04 11.36 -13.41
C ARG A 15 26.65 10.65 -12.12
N LEU A 16 25.59 9.83 -12.16
CA LEU A 16 25.18 9.03 -11.01
C LEU A 16 26.17 7.91 -10.69
N LEU A 17 26.77 7.29 -11.72
CA LEU A 17 27.81 6.27 -11.56
C LEU A 17 29.12 6.87 -11.01
N GLU A 18 29.49 8.06 -11.46
CA GLU A 18 30.65 8.80 -10.94
C GLU A 18 30.44 9.37 -9.52
N GLY A 19 29.22 9.26 -8.96
CA GLY A 19 28.90 9.83 -7.65
C GLY A 19 28.84 11.36 -7.62
N LYS A 20 28.68 12.00 -8.79
CA LYS A 20 28.62 13.46 -8.94
C LYS A 20 27.25 13.93 -9.46
N PRO A 21 26.15 13.69 -8.73
CA PRO A 21 24.84 14.18 -9.15
C PRO A 21 24.74 15.71 -9.08
N GLU A 22 24.11 16.28 -10.10
CA GLU A 22 23.78 17.70 -10.22
C GLU A 22 22.55 18.07 -9.37
N ASN A 23 21.61 17.13 -9.22
CA ASN A 23 20.40 17.37 -8.43
C ASN A 23 20.72 17.45 -6.92
N ARG A 24 20.22 18.51 -6.25
CA ARG A 24 20.43 18.77 -4.82
C ARG A 24 20.00 17.61 -3.92
N GLU A 25 18.87 16.98 -4.21
CA GLU A 25 18.34 15.85 -3.44
C GLU A 25 19.23 14.62 -3.57
N LEU A 26 19.66 14.31 -4.80
CA LEU A 26 20.50 13.16 -5.07
C LEU A 26 21.91 13.36 -4.49
N ARG A 27 22.45 14.58 -4.52
CA ARG A 27 23.71 14.92 -3.87
C ARG A 27 23.68 14.71 -2.36
N LYS A 28 22.55 15.01 -1.71
CA LYS A 28 22.37 14.70 -0.28
C LYS A 28 22.39 13.18 -0.05
N LYS A 29 21.67 12.42 -0.88
CA LYS A 29 21.66 10.95 -0.79
C LYS A 29 23.02 10.31 -1.06
N THR A 30 23.83 10.87 -1.96
CA THR A 30 25.20 10.40 -2.21
C THR A 30 26.09 10.62 -0.99
N ARG A 31 26.00 11.78 -0.33
CA ARG A 31 26.75 12.05 0.91
C ARG A 31 26.37 11.10 2.05
N GLU A 32 25.11 10.69 2.08
CA GLU A 32 24.60 9.71 3.05
C GLU A 32 24.91 8.26 2.67
N GLY A 33 25.53 7.99 1.52
CA GLY A 33 25.80 6.63 1.02
C GLY A 33 24.55 5.85 0.60
N LYS A 34 23.40 6.50 0.48
CA LYS A 34 22.09 5.87 0.21
C LYS A 34 21.61 6.08 -1.23
N LEU A 35 22.52 6.39 -2.16
CA LEU A 35 22.15 6.60 -3.55
C LEU A 35 21.85 5.26 -4.23
N LYS A 36 20.58 5.04 -4.59
CA LYS A 36 20.14 3.89 -5.40
C LYS A 36 19.96 4.31 -6.85
N ILE A 37 20.64 3.64 -7.78
CA ILE A 37 20.46 3.86 -9.22
C ILE A 37 19.17 3.16 -9.66
N ASN A 38 18.18 3.94 -10.08
CA ASN A 38 16.93 3.47 -10.66
C ASN A 38 16.41 4.46 -11.73
N ASN A 39 15.37 4.06 -12.45
CA ASN A 39 14.77 4.89 -13.52
C ASN A 39 14.35 6.28 -13.01
N SER A 40 13.73 6.37 -11.84
CA SER A 40 13.25 7.66 -11.32
C SER A 40 14.39 8.59 -10.87
N THR A 41 15.50 8.06 -10.36
CA THR A 41 16.70 8.84 -10.04
C THR A 41 17.38 9.37 -11.30
N VAL A 42 17.42 8.57 -12.37
CA VAL A 42 18.00 8.99 -13.65
C VAL A 42 17.13 10.07 -14.31
N GLU A 43 15.81 9.93 -14.28
CA GLU A 43 14.87 10.96 -14.75
C GLU A 43 15.01 12.27 -13.96
N LYS A 44 15.10 12.18 -12.63
CA LYS A 44 15.29 13.35 -11.75
C LYS A 44 16.63 14.04 -11.96
N GLU A 45 17.68 13.27 -12.20
CA GLU A 45 19.02 13.81 -12.48
C GLU A 45 19.10 14.45 -13.88
N ALA A 46 18.36 13.89 -14.85
CA ALA A 46 18.25 14.46 -16.19
C ALA A 46 17.34 15.70 -16.26
N GLY A 47 16.67 16.06 -15.15
CA GLY A 47 15.70 17.16 -15.11
C GLY A 47 14.44 16.88 -15.94
N LEU A 48 14.10 15.61 -16.15
CA LEU A 48 12.96 15.19 -16.96
C LEU A 48 11.77 14.79 -16.09
N SER A 49 10.58 14.85 -16.67
CA SER A 49 9.35 14.39 -16.01
C SER A 49 9.40 12.89 -15.73
N VAL A 50 8.70 12.48 -14.67
CA VAL A 50 8.51 11.06 -14.34
C VAL A 50 7.85 10.34 -15.52
N GLY A 51 8.52 9.31 -16.05
CA GLY A 51 8.05 8.55 -17.22
C GLY A 51 8.69 8.94 -18.56
N ALA A 52 9.68 9.84 -18.58
CA ALA A 52 10.47 10.13 -19.77
C ALA A 52 11.21 8.88 -20.32
N LEU A 53 11.56 7.91 -19.45
CA LEU A 53 12.18 6.65 -19.85
C LEU A 53 11.21 5.66 -20.50
N ARG A 54 9.87 5.87 -20.46
CA ARG A 54 8.88 4.88 -20.94
C ARG A 54 9.09 4.46 -22.40
N ARG A 55 9.59 5.37 -23.25
CA ARG A 55 9.82 5.13 -24.69
C ARG A 55 11.28 4.80 -25.02
N HIS A 56 12.13 4.64 -24.01
CA HIS A 56 13.57 4.38 -24.14
C HIS A 56 13.94 3.07 -23.43
N GLU A 57 13.46 1.96 -23.97
CA GLU A 57 13.70 0.61 -23.42
C GLU A 57 15.18 0.24 -23.39
N ASP A 58 15.94 0.72 -24.38
CA ASP A 58 17.39 0.61 -24.46
C ASP A 58 18.09 1.23 -23.25
N VAL A 59 17.71 2.46 -22.87
CA VAL A 59 18.27 3.14 -21.70
C VAL A 59 17.81 2.45 -20.40
N GLN A 60 16.57 1.97 -20.34
CA GLN A 60 16.10 1.20 -19.18
C GLN A 60 16.92 -0.09 -18.98
N ALA A 61 17.26 -0.79 -20.05
CA ALA A 61 18.10 -1.97 -19.98
C ALA A 61 19.49 -1.64 -19.42
N ILE A 62 20.12 -0.56 -19.92
CA ILE A 62 21.43 -0.10 -19.43
C ILE A 62 21.36 0.26 -17.93
N ILE A 63 20.33 1.00 -17.51
CA ILE A 63 20.13 1.36 -16.09
C ILE A 63 20.02 0.10 -15.23
N LYS A 64 19.25 -0.91 -15.67
CA LYS A 64 19.12 -2.17 -14.94
C LYS A 64 20.47 -2.87 -14.80
N THR A 65 21.21 -3.04 -15.89
CA THR A 65 22.53 -3.68 -15.88
C THR A 65 23.50 -2.94 -14.97
N LYS A 66 23.63 -1.63 -15.13
CA LYS A 66 24.52 -0.80 -14.31
C LYS A 66 24.11 -0.77 -12.83
N SER A 67 22.81 -0.77 -12.54
CA SER A 67 22.33 -0.86 -11.16
C SER A 67 22.65 -2.21 -10.49
N LEU A 68 22.76 -3.28 -11.26
CA LEU A 68 23.16 -4.60 -10.77
C LEU A 68 24.67 -4.65 -10.57
N GLU A 69 25.45 -4.14 -11.52
CA GLU A 69 26.90 -4.01 -11.40
C GLU A 69 27.30 -3.23 -10.14
N VAL A 70 26.69 -2.06 -9.89
CA VAL A 70 26.96 -1.25 -8.69
C VAL A 70 26.61 -2.01 -7.40
N ARG A 71 25.52 -2.78 -7.39
CA ARG A 71 25.14 -3.59 -6.23
C ARG A 71 26.15 -4.70 -5.97
N VAL A 72 26.62 -5.37 -7.02
CA VAL A 72 27.68 -6.37 -6.93
C VAL A 72 28.98 -5.77 -6.41
N SER A 73 29.38 -4.58 -6.88
CA SER A 73 30.58 -3.91 -6.41
C SER A 73 30.51 -3.40 -4.96
N GLN A 74 29.30 -3.25 -4.40
CA GLN A 74 29.09 -2.86 -3.00
C GLN A 74 28.99 -4.04 -2.05
N ASP A 75 28.78 -5.26 -2.57
CA ASP A 75 28.79 -6.48 -1.78
C ASP A 75 30.24 -6.98 -1.72
N ASP A 76 30.92 -6.76 -0.58
CA ASP A 76 32.34 -7.15 -0.38
C ASP A 76 32.57 -8.67 -0.45
N SER A 77 31.50 -9.47 -0.41
CA SER A 77 31.57 -10.90 -0.70
C SER A 77 31.43 -11.09 -2.20
N SER A 78 32.42 -11.68 -2.86
CA SER A 78 32.54 -11.93 -4.31
C SER A 78 31.31 -12.60 -4.93
N GLN A 79 30.20 -11.88 -5.07
CA GLN A 79 28.93 -12.39 -5.58
C GLN A 79 28.82 -12.01 -7.03
N THR A 80 28.56 -12.99 -7.88
CA THR A 80 28.17 -12.68 -9.25
C THR A 80 26.81 -11.97 -9.24
N PRO A 81 26.44 -11.21 -10.29
CA PRO A 81 25.09 -10.64 -10.40
C PRO A 81 23.97 -11.68 -10.23
N ILE A 82 24.26 -12.95 -10.55
CA ILE A 82 23.33 -14.07 -10.44
C ILE A 82 23.07 -14.40 -8.96
N ASP A 83 24.11 -14.40 -8.12
CA ASP A 83 23.99 -14.76 -6.70
C ASP A 83 23.15 -13.73 -5.94
N VAL A 84 23.37 -12.44 -6.21
CA VAL A 84 22.57 -11.34 -5.65
C VAL A 84 21.09 -11.49 -6.02
N LEU A 85 20.81 -11.79 -7.30
CA LEU A 85 19.44 -12.01 -7.76
C LEU A 85 18.81 -13.27 -7.15
N GLN A 86 19.56 -14.34 -6.97
CA GLN A 86 19.06 -15.57 -6.33
C GLN A 86 18.73 -15.34 -4.86
N ALA A 87 19.56 -14.59 -4.13
CA ALA A 87 19.29 -14.19 -2.75
C ALA A 87 18.01 -13.34 -2.65
N GLU A 88 17.85 -12.35 -3.54
CA GLU A 88 16.65 -11.51 -3.61
C GLU A 88 15.39 -12.33 -3.90
N VAL A 89 15.46 -13.28 -4.85
CA VAL A 89 14.34 -14.18 -5.16
C VAL A 89 13.98 -15.05 -3.95
N LYS A 90 14.97 -15.57 -3.22
CA LYS A 90 14.74 -16.37 -2.01
C LYS A 90 14.05 -15.54 -0.93
N GLN A 91 14.51 -14.31 -0.71
CA GLN A 91 13.91 -13.39 0.25
C GLN A 91 12.47 -13.04 -0.13
N LEU A 92 12.22 -12.68 -1.39
CA LEU A 92 10.89 -12.36 -1.91
C LEU A 92 9.91 -13.54 -1.77
N LYS A 93 10.38 -14.79 -1.97
CA LYS A 93 9.57 -15.99 -1.72
C LYS A 93 9.18 -16.11 -0.25
N GLN A 94 10.12 -15.89 0.67
CA GLN A 94 9.84 -15.93 2.11
C GLN A 94 8.84 -14.84 2.51
N ASP A 95 9.04 -13.61 2.06
CA ASP A 95 8.15 -12.50 2.40
C ASP A 95 6.74 -12.70 1.84
N ARG A 96 6.64 -13.24 0.62
CA ARG A 96 5.35 -13.64 0.03
C ARG A 96 4.63 -14.71 0.86
N THR A 97 5.35 -15.71 1.37
CA THR A 97 4.73 -16.73 2.22
C THR A 97 4.22 -16.16 3.55
N LYS A 98 4.98 -15.25 4.18
CA LYS A 98 4.55 -14.56 5.41
C LYS A 98 3.31 -13.70 5.16
N ALA A 99 3.32 -12.88 4.11
CA ALA A 99 2.20 -12.02 3.76
C ALA A 99 0.92 -12.83 3.47
N ASN A 100 1.04 -13.97 2.78
CA ASN A 100 -0.10 -14.85 2.51
C ASN A 100 -0.66 -15.50 3.78
N ARG A 101 0.19 -15.87 4.74
CA ARG A 101 -0.25 -16.38 6.05
C ARG A 101 -1.05 -15.33 6.82
N GLN A 102 -0.48 -14.12 6.96
CA GLN A 102 -1.15 -13.01 7.63
C GLN A 102 -2.49 -12.65 6.96
N LYS A 103 -2.53 -12.60 5.63
CA LYS A 103 -3.77 -12.35 4.88
C LYS A 103 -4.86 -13.38 5.24
N LYS A 104 -4.48 -14.66 5.34
CA LYS A 104 -5.42 -15.72 5.72
C LYS A 104 -5.88 -15.56 7.16
N GLU A 105 -4.96 -15.33 8.09
CA GLU A 105 -5.26 -15.12 9.51
C GLU A 105 -6.24 -13.97 9.72
N TYR A 106 -6.01 -12.81 9.08
CA TYR A 106 -6.91 -11.67 9.18
C TYR A 106 -8.29 -11.94 8.56
N LEU A 107 -8.34 -12.68 7.44
CA LEU A 107 -9.60 -13.04 6.82
C LEU A 107 -10.42 -13.99 7.71
N ASP A 108 -9.76 -14.98 8.29
CA ASP A 108 -10.41 -15.94 9.19
C ASP A 108 -10.90 -15.25 10.47
N LEU A 109 -10.10 -14.33 11.03
CA LEU A 109 -10.50 -13.54 12.20
C LEU A 109 -11.69 -12.62 11.89
N ALA A 110 -11.69 -11.94 10.73
CA ALA A 110 -12.79 -11.08 10.32
C ALA A 110 -14.11 -11.86 10.20
N ARG A 111 -14.07 -13.05 9.61
CA ARG A 111 -15.24 -13.95 9.50
C ARG A 111 -15.74 -14.42 10.86
N SER A 112 -14.83 -14.75 11.77
CA SER A 112 -15.18 -15.12 13.15
C SER A 112 -15.86 -13.97 13.89
N HIS A 113 -15.33 -12.76 13.76
CA HIS A 113 -15.92 -11.56 14.37
C HIS A 113 -17.28 -11.21 13.77
N GLU A 114 -17.46 -11.35 12.45
CA GLU A 114 -18.75 -11.16 11.79
C GLU A 114 -19.82 -12.11 12.36
N GLN A 115 -19.48 -13.39 12.51
CA GLN A 115 -20.38 -14.39 13.10
C GLN A 115 -20.70 -14.08 14.57
N ALA A 116 -19.69 -13.73 15.37
CA ALA A 116 -19.87 -13.37 16.77
C ALA A 116 -20.78 -12.14 16.93
N LEU A 117 -20.58 -11.12 16.09
CA LEU A 117 -21.41 -9.92 16.07
C LEU A 117 -22.85 -10.23 15.68
N ALA A 118 -23.06 -11.09 14.68
CA ALA A 118 -24.41 -11.52 14.27
C ALA A 118 -25.14 -12.25 15.40
N ILE A 119 -24.44 -13.15 16.12
CA ILE A 119 -24.99 -13.86 17.28
C ILE A 119 -25.33 -12.86 18.40
N GLN A 120 -24.43 -11.92 18.69
CA GLN A 120 -24.66 -10.90 19.71
C GLN A 120 -25.85 -10.00 19.35
N ALA A 121 -25.94 -9.54 18.11
CA ALA A 121 -27.06 -8.75 17.62
C ALA A 121 -28.38 -9.51 17.75
N ALA A 122 -28.42 -10.79 17.36
CA ALA A 122 -29.60 -11.63 17.51
C ALA A 122 -30.02 -11.80 18.99
N ASN A 123 -29.05 -12.00 19.90
CA ASN A 123 -29.32 -12.08 21.33
C ASN A 123 -29.86 -10.76 21.88
N HIS A 124 -29.27 -9.63 21.47
CA HIS A 124 -29.74 -8.30 21.85
C HIS A 124 -31.17 -8.03 21.37
N ILE A 125 -31.49 -8.40 20.12
CA ILE A 125 -32.86 -8.29 19.59
C ILE A 125 -33.83 -9.09 20.45
N LYS A 126 -33.51 -10.35 20.81
CA LYS A 126 -34.37 -11.17 21.67
C LYS A 126 -34.55 -10.58 23.06
N MET A 127 -33.49 -10.05 23.67
CA MET A 127 -33.59 -9.39 24.98
C MET A 127 -34.49 -8.16 24.91
N VAL A 128 -34.33 -7.32 23.89
CA VAL A 128 -35.19 -6.13 23.69
C VAL A 128 -36.64 -6.53 23.44
N GLN A 129 -36.87 -7.57 22.63
CA GLN A 129 -38.22 -8.13 22.41
C GLN A 129 -38.87 -8.56 23.72
N GLY A 130 -38.18 -9.37 24.53
CA GLY A 130 -38.72 -9.82 25.83
C GLY A 130 -39.01 -8.65 26.78
N LEU A 131 -38.14 -7.64 26.84
CA LEU A 131 -38.39 -6.44 27.65
C LEU A 131 -39.59 -5.64 27.15
N MET A 132 -39.80 -5.55 25.83
CA MET A 132 -40.95 -4.87 25.24
C MET A 132 -42.25 -5.64 25.50
N GLU A 133 -42.23 -6.96 25.48
CA GLU A 133 -43.39 -7.81 25.78
C GLU A 133 -43.86 -7.66 27.24
N MET A 134 -42.95 -7.36 28.17
CA MET A 134 -43.30 -7.08 29.57
C MET A 134 -44.02 -5.74 29.77
N LEU A 135 -43.91 -4.81 28.82
CA LEU A 135 -44.64 -3.54 28.87
C LEU A 135 -46.07 -3.72 28.37
N HIS A 136 -47.01 -3.03 29.02
CA HIS A 136 -48.38 -2.92 28.53
C HIS A 136 -48.39 -2.20 27.16
N ASP A 137 -49.30 -2.57 26.26
CA ASP A 137 -49.26 -2.13 24.85
C ASP A 137 -49.20 -0.60 24.70
N SER A 138 -49.93 0.14 25.55
CA SER A 138 -49.92 1.61 25.60
C SER A 138 -48.55 2.22 25.96
N GLU A 139 -47.75 1.52 26.76
CA GLU A 139 -46.40 1.96 27.15
C GLU A 139 -45.38 1.56 26.08
N ARG A 140 -45.61 0.44 25.40
CA ARG A 140 -44.79 -0.04 24.28
C ARG A 140 -44.83 0.93 23.10
N GLU A 141 -46.00 1.40 22.70
CA GLU A 141 -46.17 2.42 21.64
C GLU A 141 -45.43 3.72 21.99
N LYS A 142 -45.57 4.20 23.23
CA LYS A 142 -44.85 5.40 23.71
C LYS A 142 -43.34 5.23 23.71
N ALA A 143 -42.83 4.04 24.04
CA ALA A 143 -41.40 3.73 23.99
C ALA A 143 -40.87 3.72 22.54
N MET A 144 -41.63 3.15 21.60
CA MET A 144 -41.28 3.13 20.17
C MET A 144 -41.32 4.52 19.54
N ASP A 145 -42.35 5.32 19.82
CA ASP A 145 -42.42 6.73 19.39
C ASP A 145 -41.17 7.50 19.83
N LYS A 146 -40.70 7.28 21.06
CA LYS A 146 -39.51 7.96 21.59
C LYS A 146 -38.25 7.58 20.80
N VAL A 147 -38.04 6.29 20.52
CA VAL A 147 -36.84 5.81 19.80
C VAL A 147 -36.84 6.32 18.36
N VAL A 148 -37.99 6.26 17.68
CA VAL A 148 -38.09 6.70 16.28
C VAL A 148 -37.90 8.21 16.16
N ASN A 149 -38.45 8.99 17.09
CA ASN A 149 -38.33 10.46 17.05
C ASN A 149 -37.00 11.02 17.62
N THR A 150 -36.19 10.21 18.33
CA THR A 150 -34.89 10.68 18.86
C THR A 150 -33.82 10.95 17.80
N ARG A 151 -33.95 10.37 16.61
CA ARG A 151 -32.95 10.48 15.54
C ARG A 151 -33.55 11.18 14.31
N PRO A 152 -32.99 12.31 13.85
CA PRO A 152 -33.50 13.04 12.69
C PRO A 152 -33.26 12.31 11.36
N ASP A 153 -32.42 11.26 11.38
CA ASP A 153 -32.02 10.44 10.24
C ASP A 153 -32.76 9.08 10.17
N ASN A 154 -33.82 8.90 10.97
CA ASN A 154 -34.65 7.69 10.88
C ASN A 154 -35.52 7.68 9.61
N ILE A 155 -35.51 6.55 8.90
CA ILE A 155 -36.27 6.34 7.65
C ILE A 155 -37.76 6.06 7.95
N ILE A 156 -38.09 5.68 9.19
CA ILE A 156 -39.46 5.35 9.61
C ILE A 156 -40.08 6.59 10.24
N GLU A 157 -41.23 7.03 9.73
CA GLU A 157 -42.01 8.11 10.34
C GLU A 157 -42.71 7.60 11.62
N GLY A 158 -42.38 8.18 12.78
CA GLY A 158 -42.74 7.67 14.11
C GLY A 158 -44.03 8.23 14.69
N ASN A 159 -45.17 7.85 14.11
CA ASN A 159 -46.49 8.16 14.66
C ASN A 159 -47.32 6.87 14.82
N PHE A 160 -47.04 6.11 15.89
CA PHE A 160 -47.70 4.82 16.14
C PHE A 160 -49.00 4.93 16.92
N ARG A 161 -49.29 6.11 17.48
CA ARG A 161 -50.61 6.44 18.06
C ARG A 161 -51.54 6.95 16.97
N LYS A 162 -52.37 6.08 16.41
CA LYS A 162 -53.56 6.48 15.65
C LYS A 162 -54.79 5.82 16.24
#